data_AF-A0AAV2AYF2-F1
#
_entry.id   AF-A0AAV2AYF2-F1
#
_cell.length_a   1.000
_cell.length_b   1.000
_cell.length_c   1.000
_cell.angle_alpha   90.00
_cell.angle_beta   90.00
_cell.angle_gamma   90.00
#
_symmetry.space_group_name_H-M   'P 1'
#
loop_
_entity.id
_entity.type
_entity.pdbx_description
1 polymer ?
#
loop_
_entity_poly.entity_id
_entity_poly.type
_entity_poly.pdbx_seq_one_letter_code
_entity_poly.pdbx_strand_id
1 'polypeptide(L)'
;MRFPSVLFLISVGRTIVEKDSYFFSCAIEMVDTIMLAKLFLFFVVACQVTSGQRSSCSRDRMRQCEDSLLRSIQRRVNDMSRSDMSAHCMNVRDDFNCLLRETRCITSETDRNRNGDTLRNGLRFIRDGCDSAGASWRDSSCFVGEGMKTCESSYPLGGTQYASYNPETCRKYNLFYDCVMDSIRTKCRPDDERLLGQYLVDSAQDLAWNCGERTSTSDFDRNRDDRRDDRRYDTGRYGGSGDRYSNDRERDNYGRGGYGNDRDRDRLDRTRDNWDRYPSGGSYNNGYGRNDYAGSSDVTCCRSERCDRYRMQQCRDSLSRTIDNRMAGYQDSQKCRKTRDDFNCLMWQTSSCVSREERDKDNDIFRRARDFISRNCDTYGRWQENNCYKTTEMQRCEALLSNTRGGANYEACRSFLSFRECMTDEIMRSCTREDDLYQGAYLVDKAQEMSWQCGTEQGGISNGRNQYTYDRNNRQDEQYGRQGEYSPVHLEDEDAMCLSRAQSYTDQCKTDMDEKRREIYIENDFERRTKIQCCSVREYRNCLYEATRRYCQGERSRVVDSLMAGYRHHLTSDSCVRIYDYECSAGPQGPVSITLLVACLAVLSALVSLRR
;
A
#
# COMPACT_ATOMS: atom_id res chain seq x y z
N MET A 1 12.14 -13.35 68.15
CA MET A 1 11.21 -13.95 69.14
C MET A 1 10.38 -15.04 68.45
N ARG A 2 9.47 -15.74 69.14
CA ARG A 2 8.89 -17.02 68.68
C ARG A 2 7.63 -16.86 67.79
N PHE A 3 7.51 -17.75 66.77
CA PHE A 3 6.37 -18.59 66.32
C PHE A 3 4.91 -18.29 66.78
N PRO A 4 3.85 -18.76 66.07
CA PRO A 4 3.70 -18.97 64.62
C PRO A 4 2.25 -18.81 64.06
N SER A 5 2.05 -19.30 62.83
CA SER A 5 0.83 -19.62 62.07
C SER A 5 -0.34 -20.29 62.80
N VAL A 6 -1.55 -20.14 62.23
CA VAL A 6 -2.73 -21.03 62.44
C VAL A 6 -3.40 -21.32 61.08
N LEU A 7 -3.72 -22.60 60.80
CA LEU A 7 -4.64 -23.00 59.73
C LEU A 7 -6.07 -23.10 60.30
N PHE A 8 -7.08 -22.95 59.44
CA PHE A 8 -8.43 -23.47 59.73
C PHE A 8 -8.87 -24.51 58.69
N LEU A 9 -8.95 -25.76 59.14
CA LEU A 9 -9.77 -26.80 58.53
C LEU A 9 -11.12 -26.79 59.24
N ILE A 10 -12.21 -27.01 58.51
CA ILE A 10 -13.51 -27.35 59.10
C ILE A 10 -13.81 -28.81 58.79
N SER A 11 -14.01 -29.59 59.85
CA SER A 11 -14.48 -30.97 59.80
C SER A 11 -15.60 -31.12 60.82
N VAL A 12 -16.77 -31.56 60.35
CA VAL A 12 -17.83 -32.12 61.20
C VAL A 12 -18.41 -33.32 60.45
N GLY A 13 -18.15 -34.51 60.94
CA GLY A 13 -18.83 -35.73 60.52
C GLY A 13 -19.75 -36.25 61.62
N ARG A 14 -20.64 -37.19 61.29
CA ARG A 14 -21.21 -38.07 62.31
C ARG A 14 -21.50 -39.48 61.80
N THR A 15 -20.98 -40.42 62.58
CA THR A 15 -21.20 -41.87 62.65
C THR A 15 -22.57 -42.18 63.31
N ILE A 16 -23.12 -43.40 63.43
CA ILE A 16 -22.96 -44.77 62.85
C ILE A 16 -24.25 -45.52 63.26
N VAL A 17 -24.79 -46.43 62.43
CA VAL A 17 -25.48 -47.69 62.84
C VAL A 17 -25.18 -48.76 61.76
N GLU A 18 -25.32 -50.04 62.09
CA GLU A 18 -24.67 -51.19 61.44
C GLU A 18 -25.68 -52.28 60.97
N LYS A 19 -25.20 -53.20 60.10
CA LYS A 19 -25.70 -54.56 59.76
C LYS A 19 -26.71 -54.80 58.62
N ASP A 20 -26.26 -55.66 57.69
CA ASP A 20 -26.84 -56.94 57.19
C ASP A 20 -28.30 -56.98 56.63
N SER A 21 -28.63 -57.70 55.53
CA SER A 21 -27.83 -58.42 54.52
C SER A 21 -28.69 -58.91 53.33
N TYR A 22 -28.24 -58.65 52.09
CA TYR A 22 -28.59 -59.33 50.81
C TYR A 22 -30.06 -59.33 50.26
N PHE A 23 -30.14 -59.54 48.93
CA PHE A 23 -31.30 -59.92 48.08
C PHE A 23 -32.53 -59.00 47.96
N PHE A 24 -32.57 -58.20 46.89
CA PHE A 24 -33.63 -57.98 45.86
C PHE A 24 -33.25 -56.68 45.11
N SER A 25 -32.68 -56.68 43.90
CA SER A 25 -33.11 -57.23 42.60
C SER A 25 -34.37 -56.55 42.03
N CYS A 26 -34.23 -55.96 40.83
CA CYS A 26 -35.30 -55.47 39.93
C CYS A 26 -36.19 -54.29 40.41
N ALA A 27 -35.61 -53.08 40.55
CA ALA A 27 -36.38 -51.83 40.61
C ALA A 27 -35.59 -50.55 40.18
N ILE A 28 -34.72 -50.62 39.17
CA ILE A 28 -34.03 -49.44 38.60
C ILE A 28 -34.07 -49.49 37.07
N GLU A 29 -35.20 -49.08 36.49
CA GLU A 29 -35.32 -48.82 35.04
C GLU A 29 -36.01 -47.46 34.79
N MET A 30 -35.56 -46.78 33.73
CA MET A 30 -36.18 -45.60 33.09
C MET A 30 -36.32 -44.29 33.87
N VAL A 31 -35.71 -44.16 35.06
CA VAL A 31 -35.39 -42.88 35.73
C VAL A 31 -33.93 -43.01 36.22
N ASP A 32 -32.94 -42.21 35.83
CA ASP A 32 -33.01 -40.80 35.45
C ASP A 32 -32.02 -40.36 34.33
N THR A 33 -31.77 -41.23 33.34
CA THR A 33 -30.78 -40.97 32.26
C THR A 33 -31.06 -39.68 31.47
N ILE A 34 -32.32 -39.28 31.34
CA ILE A 34 -32.72 -38.04 30.65
C ILE A 34 -32.43 -36.79 31.49
N MET A 35 -32.59 -36.82 32.83
CA MET A 35 -32.15 -35.71 33.69
C MET A 35 -30.63 -35.58 33.69
N LEU A 36 -29.90 -36.69 33.83
CA LEU A 36 -28.44 -36.69 33.79
C LEU A 36 -27.91 -36.17 32.45
N ALA A 37 -28.49 -36.60 31.32
CA ALA A 37 -28.13 -36.09 29.99
C ALA A 37 -28.42 -34.58 29.85
N LYS A 38 -29.54 -34.08 30.39
CA LYS A 38 -29.87 -32.65 30.37
C LYS A 38 -28.95 -31.82 31.26
N LEU A 39 -28.62 -32.29 32.46
CA LEU A 39 -27.65 -31.64 33.36
C LEU A 39 -26.24 -31.62 32.75
N PHE A 40 -25.82 -32.72 32.12
CA PHE A 40 -24.53 -32.80 31.44
C PHE A 40 -24.46 -31.87 30.23
N LEU A 41 -25.54 -31.79 29.42
CA LEU A 41 -25.66 -30.79 28.35
C LEU A 41 -25.60 -29.36 28.89
N PHE A 42 -26.29 -29.05 30.00
CA PHE A 42 -26.24 -27.73 30.61
C PHE A 42 -24.84 -27.36 31.11
N PHE A 43 -24.11 -28.32 31.71
CA PHE A 43 -22.72 -28.13 32.13
C PHE A 43 -21.75 -27.98 30.95
N VAL A 44 -21.90 -28.78 29.89
CA VAL A 44 -21.05 -28.66 28.68
C VAL A 44 -21.28 -27.31 27.99
N VAL A 45 -22.53 -26.88 27.84
CA VAL A 45 -22.87 -25.56 27.28
C VAL A 45 -22.34 -24.43 28.18
N ALA A 46 -22.49 -24.52 29.50
CA ALA A 46 -21.97 -23.50 30.43
C ALA A 46 -20.44 -23.41 30.41
N CYS A 47 -19.73 -24.54 30.45
CA CYS A 47 -18.26 -24.55 30.43
C CYS A 47 -17.68 -24.01 29.12
N GLN A 48 -18.31 -24.26 27.97
CA GLN A 48 -17.85 -23.71 26.68
C GLN A 48 -17.95 -22.18 26.58
N VAL A 49 -18.72 -21.51 27.45
CA VAL A 49 -18.75 -20.03 27.52
C VAL A 49 -17.53 -19.47 28.25
N THR A 50 -16.91 -20.23 29.17
CA THR A 50 -15.86 -19.73 30.06
C THR A 50 -14.42 -20.11 29.71
N SER A 51 -14.20 -21.15 28.89
CA SER A 51 -12.85 -21.65 28.55
C SER A 51 -12.59 -21.64 27.04
N GLY A 52 -12.34 -20.46 26.46
CA GLY A 52 -12.15 -20.37 25.00
C GLY A 52 -11.61 -19.06 24.41
N GLN A 53 -11.62 -17.92 25.13
CA GLN A 53 -11.14 -16.64 24.60
C GLN A 53 -9.60 -16.53 24.53
N ARG A 54 -8.96 -17.38 23.73
CA ARG A 54 -7.82 -16.91 22.91
C ARG A 54 -8.37 -15.74 22.07
N SER A 55 -7.64 -14.63 21.98
CA SER A 55 -8.17 -13.39 21.39
C SER A 55 -8.37 -13.52 19.88
N SER A 56 -9.51 -14.07 19.48
CA SER A 56 -10.01 -14.05 18.12
C SER A 56 -10.41 -12.63 17.75
N CYS A 57 -9.54 -11.99 16.95
CA CYS A 57 -9.83 -10.83 16.12
C CYS A 57 -11.31 -10.60 15.84
N SER A 58 -11.89 -9.52 16.37
CA SER A 58 -13.30 -9.22 16.16
C SER A 58 -13.47 -7.84 15.52
N ARG A 59 -13.96 -7.83 14.28
CA ARG A 59 -14.23 -6.58 13.53
C ARG A 59 -15.21 -5.66 14.27
N ASP A 60 -16.10 -6.21 15.09
CA ASP A 60 -17.04 -5.43 15.88
C ASP A 60 -16.43 -4.92 17.18
N ARG A 61 -15.47 -5.64 17.79
CA ARG A 61 -14.67 -5.11 18.90
C ARG A 61 -13.74 -3.99 18.44
N MET A 62 -13.12 -4.15 17.28
CA MET A 62 -12.31 -3.11 16.62
C MET A 62 -13.13 -1.82 16.45
N ARG A 63 -14.36 -1.92 15.91
CA ARG A 63 -15.31 -0.80 15.80
C ARG A 63 -15.68 -0.19 17.15
N GLN A 64 -15.98 -1.02 18.16
CA GLN A 64 -16.30 -0.52 19.50
C GLN A 64 -15.16 0.33 20.09
N CYS A 65 -13.91 -0.07 19.87
CA CYS A 65 -12.74 0.69 20.32
C CYS A 65 -12.42 1.90 19.42
N GLU A 66 -12.68 1.84 18.11
CA GLU A 66 -12.66 3.00 17.20
C GLU A 66 -13.68 4.07 17.64
N ASP A 67 -14.94 3.66 17.84
CA ASP A 67 -16.04 4.52 18.27
C ASP A 67 -15.84 5.05 19.70
N SER A 68 -15.28 4.26 20.62
CA SER A 68 -14.99 4.72 21.99
C SER A 68 -13.84 5.74 22.01
N LEU A 69 -12.73 5.46 21.31
CA LEU A 69 -11.61 6.37 21.18
C LEU A 69 -12.04 7.71 20.57
N LEU A 70 -12.78 7.69 19.46
CA LEU A 70 -13.28 8.90 18.79
C LEU A 70 -14.24 9.70 19.70
N ARG A 71 -15.19 9.05 20.37
CA ARG A 71 -16.09 9.71 21.33
C ARG A 71 -15.37 10.25 22.56
N SER A 72 -14.23 9.67 22.95
CA SER A 72 -13.40 10.18 24.03
C SER A 72 -12.61 11.42 23.59
N ILE A 73 -11.92 11.37 22.45
CA ILE A 73 -11.18 12.50 21.85
C ILE A 73 -12.08 13.73 21.62
N GLN A 74 -13.36 13.52 21.27
CA GLN A 74 -14.31 14.60 21.02
C GLN A 74 -14.85 15.30 22.29
N ARG A 75 -14.55 14.80 23.50
CA ARG A 75 -15.01 15.47 24.74
C ARG A 75 -14.22 16.75 24.98
N ARG A 76 -14.91 17.78 25.50
CA ARG A 76 -14.26 19.06 25.84
C ARG A 76 -13.39 18.89 27.09
N VAL A 77 -12.09 18.89 26.86
CA VAL A 77 -11.03 18.76 27.88
C VAL A 77 -11.13 19.85 28.95
N ASN A 78 -11.47 21.08 28.56
CA ASN A 78 -11.41 22.27 29.42
C ASN A 78 -12.34 22.25 30.64
N ASP A 79 -13.40 21.42 30.62
CA ASP A 79 -14.46 21.43 31.64
C ASP A 79 -14.31 20.32 32.70
N MET A 80 -13.27 19.47 32.59
CA MET A 80 -13.05 18.32 33.48
C MET A 80 -12.14 18.65 34.67
N SER A 81 -12.42 18.06 35.85
CA SER A 81 -11.52 18.18 37.01
C SER A 81 -10.24 17.38 36.80
N ARG A 82 -9.19 17.65 37.60
CA ARG A 82 -7.90 16.94 37.49
C ARG A 82 -8.02 15.41 37.71
N SER A 83 -8.94 14.97 38.56
CA SER A 83 -9.25 13.55 38.76
C SER A 83 -9.98 12.95 37.57
N ASP A 84 -10.98 13.66 37.03
CA ASP A 84 -11.74 13.19 35.87
C ASP A 84 -10.85 13.12 34.62
N MET A 85 -9.95 14.09 34.46
CA MET A 85 -8.92 14.09 33.42
C MET A 85 -8.03 12.85 33.50
N SER A 86 -7.56 12.49 34.69
CA SER A 86 -6.72 11.31 34.88
C SER A 86 -7.46 10.02 34.51
N ALA A 87 -8.70 9.85 34.96
CA ALA A 87 -9.54 8.72 34.59
C ALA A 87 -9.89 8.70 33.09
N HIS A 88 -10.17 9.86 32.50
CA HIS A 88 -10.42 10.00 31.06
C HIS A 88 -9.20 9.61 30.22
N CYS A 89 -8.00 10.05 30.61
CA CYS A 89 -6.75 9.70 29.96
C CYS A 89 -6.38 8.21 30.10
N MET A 90 -6.76 7.55 31.20
CA MET A 90 -6.69 6.08 31.31
C MET A 90 -7.61 5.42 30.28
N ASN A 91 -8.88 5.83 30.21
CA ASN A 91 -9.84 5.28 29.24
C ASN A 91 -9.40 5.50 27.78
N VAL A 92 -8.89 6.69 27.45
CA VAL A 92 -8.34 7.00 26.11
C VAL A 92 -7.17 6.08 25.76
N ARG A 93 -6.27 5.81 26.71
CA ARG A 93 -5.14 4.88 26.50
C ARG A 93 -5.62 3.43 26.38
N ASP A 94 -6.60 3.01 27.17
CA ASP A 94 -7.17 1.65 27.09
C ASP A 94 -7.91 1.43 25.75
N ASP A 95 -8.70 2.41 25.29
CA ASP A 95 -9.36 2.42 23.97
C ASP A 95 -8.33 2.40 22.83
N PHE A 96 -7.26 3.20 22.94
CA PHE A 96 -6.16 3.25 21.98
C PHE A 96 -5.42 1.91 21.87
N ASN A 97 -5.08 1.31 23.02
CA ASN A 97 -4.41 0.00 23.08
C ASN A 97 -5.33 -1.12 22.55
N CYS A 98 -6.65 -1.05 22.79
CA CYS A 98 -7.61 -1.95 22.17
C CYS A 98 -7.61 -1.80 20.65
N LEU A 99 -7.72 -0.58 20.13
CA LEU A 99 -7.74 -0.33 18.69
C LEU A 99 -6.45 -0.83 18.03
N LEU A 100 -5.28 -0.48 18.59
CA LEU A 100 -3.98 -0.93 18.07
C LEU A 100 -3.82 -2.46 18.11
N ARG A 101 -4.42 -3.14 19.08
CA ARG A 101 -4.42 -4.61 19.13
C ARG A 101 -5.30 -5.22 18.05
N GLU A 102 -6.53 -4.74 17.89
CA GLU A 102 -7.47 -5.29 16.90
C GLU A 102 -7.10 -4.87 15.45
N THR A 103 -6.35 -3.79 15.21
CA THR A 103 -5.85 -3.46 13.85
C THR A 103 -4.89 -4.51 13.30
N ARG A 104 -4.16 -5.25 14.16
CA ARG A 104 -3.29 -6.37 13.73
C ARG A 104 -4.05 -7.49 13.01
N CYS A 105 -5.38 -7.51 13.13
CA CYS A 105 -6.27 -8.45 12.47
C CYS A 105 -6.69 -8.03 11.05
N ILE A 106 -6.42 -6.78 10.67
CA ILE A 106 -6.89 -6.23 9.40
C ILE A 106 -6.00 -6.73 8.25
N THR A 107 -6.63 -7.33 7.24
CA THR A 107 -5.99 -7.72 5.97
C THR A 107 -6.13 -6.68 4.86
N SER A 108 -7.16 -5.82 4.92
CA SER A 108 -7.40 -4.77 3.93
C SER A 108 -6.55 -3.52 4.18
N GLU A 109 -5.82 -3.06 3.17
CA GLU A 109 -5.00 -1.84 3.22
C GLU A 109 -5.84 -0.57 3.48
N THR A 110 -7.06 -0.50 2.94
CA THR A 110 -7.97 0.63 3.15
C THR A 110 -8.41 0.76 4.61
N ASP A 111 -8.75 -0.37 5.23
CA ASP A 111 -9.11 -0.45 6.65
C ASP A 111 -7.88 -0.14 7.54
N ARG A 112 -6.67 -0.57 7.17
CA ARG A 112 -5.43 -0.22 7.89
C ARG A 112 -5.15 1.27 7.88
N ASN A 113 -5.22 1.91 6.70
CA ASN A 113 -4.95 3.34 6.55
C ASN A 113 -5.95 4.20 7.37
N ARG A 114 -7.26 3.91 7.28
CA ARG A 114 -8.29 4.58 8.10
C ARG A 114 -8.03 4.46 9.61
N ASN A 115 -7.68 3.26 10.08
CA ASN A 115 -7.40 3.06 11.50
C ASN A 115 -6.07 3.70 11.90
N GLY A 116 -5.08 3.75 11.01
CA GLY A 116 -3.83 4.48 11.19
C GLY A 116 -4.06 5.97 11.43
N ASP A 117 -4.94 6.62 10.67
CA ASP A 117 -5.30 8.03 10.91
C ASP A 117 -6.05 8.23 12.23
N THR A 118 -6.89 7.28 12.62
CA THR A 118 -7.56 7.30 13.93
C THR A 118 -6.55 7.15 15.08
N LEU A 119 -5.56 6.27 14.94
CA LEU A 119 -4.45 6.10 15.88
C LEU A 119 -3.55 7.35 15.91
N ARG A 120 -3.19 7.95 14.77
CA ARG A 120 -2.42 9.20 14.72
C ARG A 120 -3.13 10.34 15.47
N ASN A 121 -4.45 10.46 15.31
CA ASN A 121 -5.27 11.44 16.03
C ASN A 121 -5.36 11.14 17.53
N GLY A 122 -5.54 9.88 17.93
CA GLY A 122 -5.54 9.47 19.34
C GLY A 122 -4.20 9.69 20.03
N LEU A 123 -3.10 9.35 19.36
CA LEU A 123 -1.73 9.60 19.85
C LEU A 123 -1.47 11.09 20.04
N ARG A 124 -1.93 11.93 19.10
CA ARG A 124 -1.85 13.38 19.22
C ARG A 124 -2.63 13.88 20.44
N PHE A 125 -3.87 13.43 20.63
CA PHE A 125 -4.68 13.80 21.81
C PHE A 125 -4.00 13.37 23.13
N ILE A 126 -3.41 12.17 23.18
CA ILE A 126 -2.66 11.68 24.34
C ILE A 126 -1.45 12.60 24.63
N ARG A 127 -0.66 12.96 23.61
CA ARG A 127 0.49 13.87 23.76
C ARG A 127 0.07 15.30 24.13
N ASP A 128 -0.96 15.84 23.50
CA ASP A 128 -1.41 17.23 23.65
C ASP A 128 -2.20 17.45 24.97
N GLY A 129 -2.83 16.41 25.53
CA GLY A 129 -3.73 16.53 26.70
C GLY A 129 -3.51 15.57 27.88
N CYS A 130 -2.85 14.42 27.70
CA CYS A 130 -2.69 13.39 28.73
C CYS A 130 -1.25 13.20 29.24
N ASP A 131 -0.24 13.56 28.44
CA ASP A 131 1.18 13.49 28.80
C ASP A 131 1.61 14.66 29.71
N SER A 132 0.90 14.84 30.84
CA SER A 132 1.40 15.66 31.95
C SER A 132 2.69 15.06 32.51
N ALA A 133 3.64 15.89 32.94
CA ALA A 133 4.95 15.43 33.41
C ALA A 133 4.86 14.32 34.47
N GLY A 134 5.53 13.18 34.20
CA GLY A 134 5.47 11.96 35.01
C GLY A 134 4.41 10.94 34.56
N ALA A 135 3.63 11.23 33.50
CA ALA A 135 2.57 10.36 32.98
C ALA A 135 2.79 9.89 31.54
N SER A 136 3.90 10.25 30.88
CA SER A 136 4.28 9.75 29.55
C SER A 136 5.08 8.45 29.65
N TRP A 137 5.09 7.63 28.58
CA TRP A 137 6.02 6.48 28.49
C TRP A 137 7.49 6.91 28.65
N ARG A 138 7.80 8.14 28.23
CA ARG A 138 9.14 8.76 28.30
C ARG A 138 9.59 9.07 29.73
N ASP A 139 8.66 9.10 30.69
CA ASP A 139 8.93 9.27 32.12
C ASP A 139 9.00 7.92 32.86
N SER A 140 8.47 6.84 32.28
CA SER A 140 8.45 5.52 32.93
C SER A 140 9.80 4.82 32.83
N SER A 141 10.30 4.38 34.00
CA SER A 141 11.49 3.52 34.11
C SER A 141 11.35 2.18 33.41
N CYS A 142 10.12 1.73 33.10
CA CYS A 142 9.88 0.57 32.25
C CYS A 142 10.46 0.78 30.85
N PHE A 143 10.04 1.86 30.17
CA PHE A 143 10.32 2.08 28.76
C PHE A 143 11.66 2.77 28.51
N VAL A 144 12.16 3.55 29.47
CA VAL A 144 13.51 4.15 29.40
C VAL A 144 14.60 3.16 29.86
N GLY A 145 14.20 2.03 30.45
CA GLY A 145 15.09 1.00 30.99
C GLY A 145 15.92 0.25 29.94
N GLU A 146 16.92 -0.49 30.41
CA GLU A 146 17.84 -1.25 29.56
C GLU A 146 17.11 -2.30 28.69
N GLY A 147 16.06 -2.94 29.24
CA GLY A 147 15.30 -3.98 28.53
C GLY A 147 14.70 -3.51 27.19
N MET A 148 14.07 -2.34 27.14
CA MET A 148 13.53 -1.81 25.89
C MET A 148 14.64 -1.41 24.91
N LYS A 149 15.74 -0.83 25.42
CA LYS A 149 16.93 -0.53 24.60
C LYS A 149 17.55 -1.81 24.01
N THR A 150 17.50 -2.93 24.72
CA THR A 150 17.87 -4.24 24.15
C THR A 150 16.94 -4.64 23.02
N CYS A 151 15.62 -4.46 23.15
CA CYS A 151 14.67 -4.77 22.07
C CYS A 151 14.87 -3.84 20.84
N GLU A 152 15.02 -2.54 21.05
CA GLU A 152 15.28 -1.53 20.00
C GLU A 152 16.57 -1.80 19.23
N SER A 153 17.65 -2.20 19.93
CA SER A 153 18.95 -2.50 19.32
C SER A 153 19.05 -3.90 18.71
N SER A 154 18.30 -4.88 19.22
CA SER A 154 18.20 -6.23 18.64
C SER A 154 17.35 -6.25 17.36
N TYR A 155 16.34 -5.38 17.29
CA TYR A 155 15.39 -5.28 16.18
C TYR A 155 15.31 -3.83 15.66
N PRO A 156 16.39 -3.26 15.11
CA PRO A 156 16.42 -1.88 14.66
C PRO A 156 15.44 -1.70 13.50
N LEU A 157 14.31 -1.04 13.78
CA LEU A 157 13.20 -0.91 12.83
C LEU A 157 13.50 0.08 11.69
N GLY A 158 14.47 0.98 11.87
CA GLY A 158 14.98 1.86 10.82
C GLY A 158 14.26 3.21 10.73
N GLY A 159 15.04 4.30 10.59
CA GLY A 159 14.52 5.68 10.50
C GLY A 159 13.94 6.08 9.15
N THR A 160 13.63 5.12 8.27
CA THR A 160 12.98 5.35 6.98
C THR A 160 11.47 5.24 7.13
N GLN A 161 10.71 6.19 6.60
CA GLN A 161 9.25 6.11 6.60
C GLN A 161 8.77 4.96 5.69
N TYR A 162 8.31 3.86 6.30
CA TYR A 162 7.83 2.68 5.57
C TYR A 162 6.43 2.89 5.00
N ALA A 163 6.35 3.73 3.96
CA ALA A 163 5.11 4.03 3.23
C ALA A 163 4.50 2.83 2.47
N SER A 164 5.17 1.66 2.46
CA SER A 164 4.68 0.43 1.85
C SER A 164 4.88 -0.78 2.76
N TYR A 165 3.93 -1.72 2.72
CA TYR A 165 3.94 -2.95 3.51
C TYR A 165 5.06 -3.90 3.03
N ASN A 166 6.14 -4.01 3.81
CA ASN A 166 7.23 -4.96 3.58
C ASN A 166 7.11 -6.16 4.55
N PRO A 167 6.97 -7.41 4.05
CA PRO A 167 6.91 -8.61 4.89
C PRO A 167 8.10 -8.82 5.82
N GLU A 168 9.31 -8.45 5.42
CA GLU A 168 10.51 -8.56 6.28
C GLU A 168 10.52 -7.52 7.39
N THR A 169 10.13 -6.28 7.10
CA THR A 169 10.00 -5.22 8.10
C THR A 169 8.91 -5.60 9.11
N CYS A 170 7.79 -6.18 8.67
CA CYS A 170 6.78 -6.71 9.59
C CYS A 170 7.23 -7.94 10.39
N ARG A 171 8.11 -8.78 9.84
CA ARG A 171 8.75 -9.86 10.62
C ARG A 171 9.66 -9.29 11.72
N LYS A 172 10.45 -8.25 11.42
CA LYS A 172 11.29 -7.54 12.41
C LYS A 172 10.42 -6.84 13.47
N TYR A 173 9.35 -6.17 13.06
CA TYR A 173 8.40 -5.53 13.98
C TYR A 173 7.73 -6.53 14.92
N ASN A 174 7.29 -7.70 14.44
CA ASN A 174 6.66 -8.69 15.34
C ASN A 174 7.67 -9.26 16.35
N LEU A 175 8.94 -9.47 15.97
CA LEU A 175 10.00 -9.86 16.93
C LEU A 175 10.32 -8.75 17.95
N PHE A 176 10.32 -7.48 17.51
CA PHE A 176 10.43 -6.32 18.41
C PHE A 176 9.26 -6.28 19.40
N TYR A 177 8.02 -6.39 18.91
CA TYR A 177 6.80 -6.43 19.71
C TYR A 177 6.84 -7.55 20.76
N ASP A 178 7.25 -8.76 20.38
CA ASP A 178 7.33 -9.90 21.30
C ASP A 178 8.37 -9.65 22.41
N CYS A 179 9.53 -9.06 22.07
CA CYS A 179 10.57 -8.65 23.03
C CYS A 179 10.08 -7.57 24.01
N VAL A 180 9.33 -6.57 23.51
CA VAL A 180 8.73 -5.51 24.31
C VAL A 180 7.67 -6.07 25.25
N MET A 181 6.79 -6.96 24.75
CA MET A 181 5.76 -7.60 25.57
C MET A 181 6.33 -8.48 26.68
N ASP A 182 7.40 -9.24 26.40
CA ASP A 182 8.09 -10.02 27.43
C ASP A 182 8.77 -9.10 28.46
N SER A 183 9.41 -8.02 28.01
CA SER A 183 10.02 -7.02 28.89
C SER A 183 9.00 -6.30 29.79
N ILE A 184 7.80 -5.97 29.30
CA ILE A 184 6.72 -5.42 30.13
C ILE A 184 6.30 -6.44 31.19
N ARG A 185 5.96 -7.67 30.78
CA ARG A 185 5.47 -8.74 31.67
C ARG A 185 6.47 -9.14 32.75
N THR A 186 7.76 -9.02 32.48
CA THR A 186 8.82 -9.46 33.41
C THR A 186 9.40 -8.35 34.29
N LYS A 187 9.34 -7.08 33.87
CA LYS A 187 10.08 -5.97 34.53
C LYS A 187 9.23 -4.76 34.91
N CYS A 188 8.02 -4.61 34.36
CA CYS A 188 7.23 -3.38 34.49
C CYS A 188 6.00 -3.56 35.39
N ARG A 189 5.35 -2.46 35.76
CA ARG A 189 4.12 -2.49 36.56
C ARG A 189 2.90 -2.71 35.66
N PRO A 190 1.78 -3.25 36.18
CA PRO A 190 0.54 -3.36 35.39
C PRO A 190 0.07 -2.03 34.80
N ASP A 191 0.29 -0.91 35.49
CA ASP A 191 -0.03 0.43 34.97
C ASP A 191 0.83 0.86 33.78
N ASP A 192 2.05 0.32 33.62
CA ASP A 192 2.91 0.59 32.47
C ASP A 192 2.38 -0.06 31.18
N GLU A 193 1.59 -1.14 31.26
CA GLU A 193 1.00 -1.79 30.08
C GLU A 193 0.08 -0.83 29.31
N ARG A 194 -0.51 0.16 29.99
CA ARG A 194 -1.32 1.23 29.36
C ARG A 194 -0.52 2.16 28.46
N LEU A 195 0.80 2.23 28.64
CA LEU A 195 1.70 3.08 27.86
C LEU A 195 2.27 2.35 26.62
N LEU A 196 2.04 1.03 26.51
CA LEU A 196 2.54 0.16 25.43
C LEU A 196 2.24 0.72 24.04
N GLY A 197 0.98 1.01 23.72
CA GLY A 197 0.61 1.43 22.37
C GLY A 197 1.22 2.79 21.98
N GLN A 198 1.37 3.69 22.95
CA GLN A 198 2.03 4.97 22.75
C GLN A 198 3.52 4.77 22.42
N TYR A 199 4.20 3.88 23.16
CA TYR A 199 5.59 3.50 22.89
C TYR A 199 5.75 2.76 21.55
N LEU A 200 4.88 1.80 21.22
CA LEU A 200 4.92 1.07 19.95
C LEU A 200 4.79 2.00 18.75
N VAL A 201 3.86 2.96 18.78
CA VAL A 201 3.71 3.92 17.67
C VAL A 201 4.86 4.93 17.64
N ASP A 202 5.36 5.40 18.79
CA ASP A 202 6.52 6.30 18.82
C ASP A 202 7.80 5.64 18.25
N SER A 203 8.02 4.34 18.53
CA SER A 203 9.24 3.61 18.14
C SER A 203 9.14 2.87 16.80
N ALA A 204 7.94 2.45 16.36
CA ALA A 204 7.72 1.69 15.12
C ALA A 204 6.90 2.43 14.06
N GLN A 205 6.32 3.60 14.37
CA GLN A 205 5.48 4.39 13.47
C GLN A 205 4.36 3.54 12.84
N ASP A 206 4.11 3.71 11.54
CA ASP A 206 3.05 3.04 10.78
C ASP A 206 3.11 1.50 10.83
N LEU A 207 4.27 0.91 11.12
CA LEU A 207 4.42 -0.55 11.28
C LEU A 207 3.51 -1.08 12.40
N ALA A 208 3.23 -0.28 13.43
CA ALA A 208 2.49 -0.70 14.61
C ALA A 208 1.05 -1.17 14.32
N TRP A 209 0.41 -0.67 13.25
CA TRP A 209 -0.90 -1.12 12.76
C TRP A 209 -0.85 -1.76 11.36
N ASN A 210 0.17 -1.47 10.54
CA ASN A 210 0.31 -2.11 9.23
C ASN A 210 0.82 -3.55 9.32
N CYS A 211 1.54 -3.92 10.39
CA CYS A 211 2.10 -5.25 10.59
C CYS A 211 1.22 -6.11 11.49
N GLY A 212 0.28 -6.82 10.86
CA GLY A 212 -0.58 -7.78 11.52
C GLY A 212 0.14 -9.00 12.10
N GLU A 213 -0.58 -9.76 12.93
CA GLU A 213 -0.10 -11.02 13.50
C GLU A 213 -0.01 -12.10 12.40
N ARG A 214 1.16 -12.19 11.77
CA ARG A 214 1.55 -13.39 11.03
C ARG A 214 1.74 -14.52 12.03
N THR A 215 0.78 -15.44 12.08
CA THR A 215 0.93 -16.74 12.73
C THR A 215 2.19 -17.41 12.19
N SER A 216 3.23 -17.52 13.03
CA SER A 216 4.60 -17.89 12.65
C SER A 216 4.79 -19.37 12.24
N THR A 217 3.70 -20.08 12.00
CA THR A 217 3.63 -21.53 11.78
C THR A 217 3.49 -21.94 10.31
N SER A 218 2.91 -21.10 9.43
CA SER A 218 2.57 -21.53 8.05
C SER A 218 3.76 -21.87 7.16
N ASP A 219 4.88 -21.18 7.36
CA ASP A 219 5.99 -21.15 6.38
C ASP A 219 7.14 -22.08 6.78
N PHE A 220 7.17 -22.56 8.03
CA PHE A 220 8.20 -23.49 8.52
C PHE A 220 7.78 -24.96 8.39
N ASP A 221 6.51 -25.30 8.62
CA ASP A 221 6.05 -26.69 8.56
C ASP A 221 5.95 -27.24 7.12
N ARG A 222 5.65 -26.38 6.13
CA ARG A 222 5.68 -26.77 4.70
C ARG A 222 7.03 -27.35 4.24
N ASN A 223 8.15 -26.81 4.74
CA ASN A 223 9.49 -27.33 4.44
C ASN A 223 9.88 -28.59 5.26
N ARG A 224 8.96 -29.14 6.07
CA ARG A 224 9.23 -30.25 6.99
C ARG A 224 8.60 -31.58 6.56
N ASP A 225 7.43 -31.54 5.94
CA ASP A 225 6.75 -32.75 5.47
C ASP A 225 7.31 -33.25 4.12
N ASP A 226 7.74 -32.35 3.21
CA ASP A 226 8.41 -32.64 1.92
C ASP A 226 9.76 -33.41 2.03
N ARG A 227 10.14 -33.86 3.24
CA ARG A 227 11.37 -34.62 3.51
C ARG A 227 11.15 -35.94 4.25
N ARG A 228 9.90 -36.41 4.40
CA ARG A 228 9.60 -37.55 5.31
C ARG A 228 9.32 -38.90 4.65
N ASP A 229 8.99 -38.95 3.36
CA ASP A 229 8.49 -40.18 2.73
C ASP A 229 9.55 -41.04 1.99
N ASP A 230 10.73 -40.50 1.63
CA ASP A 230 11.80 -41.20 0.90
C ASP A 230 12.53 -42.32 1.69
N ARG A 231 11.97 -42.82 2.80
CA ARG A 231 12.62 -43.82 3.68
C ARG A 231 11.70 -44.94 4.18
N ARG A 232 10.88 -45.53 3.29
CA ARG A 232 10.32 -46.87 3.58
C ARG A 232 9.83 -47.65 2.34
N TYR A 233 10.73 -48.34 1.64
CA TYR A 233 10.42 -49.63 0.98
C TYR A 233 11.71 -50.42 0.70
N ASP A 234 12.22 -51.12 1.72
CA ASP A 234 13.31 -52.09 1.53
C ASP A 234 13.24 -53.22 2.58
N THR A 235 12.26 -54.11 2.39
CA THR A 235 12.14 -55.45 3.00
C THR A 235 10.91 -56.14 2.37
N GLY A 236 11.02 -57.39 1.93
CA GLY A 236 9.93 -58.08 1.22
C GLY A 236 9.79 -59.55 1.61
N ARG A 237 9.36 -60.38 0.63
CA ARG A 237 9.49 -61.85 0.62
C ARG A 237 8.64 -62.65 1.64
N TYR A 238 7.41 -63.05 1.24
CA TYR A 238 7.06 -64.48 1.01
C TYR A 238 5.58 -64.70 0.62
N GLY A 239 5.33 -65.54 -0.40
CA GLY A 239 4.04 -66.20 -0.69
C GLY A 239 2.95 -65.33 -1.35
N GLY A 240 2.06 -65.85 -2.20
CA GLY A 240 2.04 -67.18 -2.84
C GLY A 240 0.62 -67.72 -3.06
N SER A 241 0.32 -68.18 -4.29
CA SER A 241 -1.02 -68.68 -4.74
C SER A 241 -2.10 -67.58 -4.87
N GLY A 242 -3.03 -67.63 -5.83
CA GLY A 242 -3.13 -68.57 -6.95
C GLY A 242 -4.29 -68.24 -7.92
N ASP A 243 -3.94 -68.07 -9.18
CA ASP A 243 -4.71 -68.33 -10.42
C ASP A 243 -6.22 -68.02 -10.47
N ARG A 244 -6.59 -67.04 -11.31
CA ARG A 244 -7.52 -67.31 -12.43
C ARG A 244 -7.32 -66.40 -13.64
N TYR A 245 -7.28 -67.08 -14.79
CA TYR A 245 -7.19 -66.64 -16.19
C TYR A 245 -8.35 -65.70 -16.61
N SER A 246 -8.34 -65.03 -17.78
CA SER A 246 -7.29 -64.58 -18.75
C SER A 246 -8.01 -63.98 -19.99
N ASN A 247 -7.25 -63.42 -20.95
CA ASN A 247 -7.62 -63.05 -22.33
C ASN A 247 -8.43 -61.72 -22.47
N ASP A 248 -8.19 -60.86 -23.46
CA ASP A 248 -7.10 -60.78 -24.44
C ASP A 248 -7.00 -59.36 -25.08
N ARG A 249 -5.80 -59.02 -25.63
CA ARG A 249 -5.46 -58.18 -26.82
C ARG A 249 -6.31 -56.94 -27.25
N GLU A 250 -5.78 -55.88 -27.89
CA GLU A 250 -4.51 -55.69 -28.62
C GLU A 250 -4.11 -54.18 -28.80
N ARG A 251 -2.80 -53.90 -29.01
CA ARG A 251 -2.10 -52.92 -29.95
C ARG A 251 -2.72 -51.54 -30.34
N ASP A 252 -1.97 -50.50 -30.79
CA ASP A 252 -0.55 -50.11 -30.98
C ASP A 252 -0.56 -48.58 -31.39
N ASN A 253 0.50 -47.74 -31.48
CA ASN A 253 1.87 -47.61 -30.92
C ASN A 253 2.47 -46.25 -31.40
N TYR A 254 3.53 -45.72 -30.74
CA TYR A 254 4.26 -44.45 -31.02
C TYR A 254 3.45 -43.14 -30.80
N GLY A 255 4.02 -41.94 -30.58
CA GLY A 255 5.41 -41.45 -30.41
C GLY A 255 5.47 -39.90 -30.50
N ARG A 256 6.56 -39.14 -30.25
CA ARG A 256 7.89 -39.44 -29.64
C ARG A 256 8.71 -38.14 -29.34
N GLY A 257 8.70 -37.64 -28.11
CA GLY A 257 9.81 -36.82 -27.53
C GLY A 257 9.65 -35.29 -27.45
N GLY A 258 10.46 -34.56 -26.66
CA GLY A 258 11.62 -35.02 -25.87
C GLY A 258 11.99 -34.11 -24.67
N TYR A 259 12.96 -34.55 -23.86
CA TYR A 259 13.38 -33.95 -22.59
C TYR A 259 14.72 -33.20 -22.69
N GLY A 260 14.99 -32.32 -21.71
CA GLY A 260 16.33 -31.80 -21.40
C GLY A 260 16.41 -31.38 -19.94
N ASN A 261 17.13 -32.15 -19.12
CA ASN A 261 17.29 -31.93 -17.68
C ASN A 261 18.78 -32.08 -17.37
N ASP A 262 19.47 -30.98 -17.04
CA ASP A 262 20.89 -31.00 -16.67
C ASP A 262 21.13 -30.21 -15.39
N ARG A 263 21.39 -30.93 -14.30
CA ARG A 263 22.21 -30.45 -13.18
C ARG A 263 23.54 -31.17 -13.29
N ASP A 264 24.62 -30.43 -13.44
CA ASP A 264 25.91 -30.64 -12.74
C ASP A 264 27.02 -29.80 -13.40
N ARG A 265 27.47 -28.76 -12.68
CA ARG A 265 28.86 -28.30 -12.78
C ARG A 265 29.22 -27.36 -11.62
N ASP A 266 29.91 -27.94 -10.65
CA ASP A 266 30.63 -27.21 -9.61
C ASP A 266 32.09 -27.67 -9.61
N ARG A 267 33.02 -26.73 -9.37
CA ARG A 267 34.48 -26.88 -9.21
C ARG A 267 35.38 -27.35 -10.37
N LEU A 268 36.62 -26.87 -10.24
CA LEU A 268 37.84 -27.08 -11.05
C LEU A 268 37.83 -26.39 -12.44
N ASP A 269 38.94 -25.79 -12.91
CA ASP A 269 40.32 -25.85 -12.42
C ASP A 269 41.06 -24.48 -12.45
N ARG A 270 42.32 -24.46 -11.99
CA ARG A 270 43.22 -23.29 -11.88
C ARG A 270 44.14 -23.12 -13.11
N THR A 271 44.80 -21.95 -13.17
CA THR A 271 46.10 -21.67 -13.83
C THR A 271 46.24 -21.94 -15.33
N ARG A 272 46.39 -20.86 -16.12
CA ARG A 272 47.69 -20.58 -16.80
C ARG A 272 47.85 -19.17 -17.37
N ASP A 273 48.82 -18.45 -16.82
CA ASP A 273 49.95 -17.77 -17.49
C ASP A 273 49.81 -17.30 -18.95
N ASN A 274 49.76 -15.97 -19.10
CA ASN A 274 50.82 -15.17 -19.74
C ASN A 274 51.37 -15.59 -21.13
N TRP A 275 51.09 -14.78 -22.15
CA TRP A 275 52.01 -14.50 -23.27
C TRP A 275 51.83 -13.07 -23.81
N ASP A 276 52.87 -12.24 -23.69
CA ASP A 276 52.94 -10.91 -24.31
C ASP A 276 53.17 -10.97 -25.84
N ARG A 277 52.56 -10.05 -26.60
CA ARG A 277 53.32 -9.12 -27.48
C ARG A 277 52.52 -7.95 -28.08
N TYR A 278 53.07 -6.76 -27.85
CA TYR A 278 52.80 -5.44 -28.45
C TYR A 278 53.44 -5.31 -29.87
N PRO A 279 53.31 -4.17 -30.62
CA PRO A 279 52.20 -3.20 -30.71
C PRO A 279 51.97 -2.59 -32.12
N SER A 280 50.92 -1.76 -32.25
CA SER A 280 50.94 -0.47 -32.98
C SER A 280 49.73 0.38 -32.52
N GLY A 281 49.76 1.72 -32.39
CA GLY A 281 50.85 2.69 -32.49
C GLY A 281 50.29 4.13 -32.62
N GLY A 282 50.61 5.03 -31.68
CA GLY A 282 50.00 6.38 -31.57
C GLY A 282 49.21 6.54 -30.26
N SER A 283 49.68 7.17 -29.18
CA SER A 283 50.58 8.33 -28.96
C SER A 283 49.97 9.71 -29.22
N TYR A 284 49.16 10.18 -28.27
CA TYR A 284 49.36 11.51 -27.65
C TYR A 284 49.23 11.40 -26.13
N ASN A 285 49.71 12.40 -25.39
CA ASN A 285 50.25 12.22 -24.04
C ASN A 285 49.71 13.24 -23.01
N ASN A 286 49.95 12.94 -21.73
CA ASN A 286 49.79 13.77 -20.53
C ASN A 286 48.37 14.08 -20.03
N GLY A 287 48.18 13.90 -18.72
CA GLY A 287 47.69 15.02 -17.91
C GLY A 287 46.74 14.72 -16.75
N TYR A 288 47.27 14.25 -15.61
CA TYR A 288 46.71 14.40 -14.25
C TYR A 288 45.23 14.06 -14.00
N GLY A 289 44.98 13.04 -13.16
CA GLY A 289 43.63 12.72 -12.68
C GLY A 289 43.07 13.76 -11.68
N ARG A 290 41.74 13.78 -11.56
CA ARG A 290 41.00 14.47 -10.51
C ARG A 290 39.76 13.66 -10.13
N ASN A 291 39.28 13.85 -8.90
CA ASN A 291 37.99 13.30 -8.48
C ASN A 291 36.88 14.24 -8.96
N ASP A 292 35.95 13.76 -9.77
CA ASP A 292 34.82 14.55 -10.28
C ASP A 292 33.68 14.71 -9.24
N TYR A 293 34.05 15.30 -8.10
CA TYR A 293 33.16 16.08 -7.24
C TYR A 293 33.41 17.58 -7.50
N ALA A 294 33.46 17.95 -8.78
CA ALA A 294 33.47 19.35 -9.21
C ALA A 294 32.03 19.91 -9.09
N GLY A 295 31.81 20.77 -8.09
CA GLY A 295 30.48 21.35 -7.85
C GLY A 295 30.07 22.30 -8.96
N SER A 296 29.10 21.90 -9.80
CA SER A 296 28.41 22.85 -10.67
C SER A 296 27.49 23.75 -9.84
N SER A 297 27.56 25.06 -10.06
CA SER A 297 26.73 26.07 -9.40
C SER A 297 25.33 26.20 -10.04
N ASP A 298 24.69 25.05 -10.31
CA ASP A 298 23.36 24.97 -10.93
C ASP A 298 22.22 25.14 -9.91
N VAL A 299 22.21 26.32 -9.31
CA VAL A 299 21.27 26.79 -8.27
C VAL A 299 19.91 27.17 -8.87
N THR A 300 19.35 26.29 -9.70
CA THR A 300 18.06 26.49 -10.40
C THR A 300 17.47 25.15 -10.86
N CYS A 301 17.57 24.12 -10.01
CA CYS A 301 17.61 22.74 -10.49
C CYS A 301 16.36 22.28 -11.28
N CYS A 302 15.16 22.74 -10.93
CA CYS A 302 13.93 22.03 -11.31
C CYS A 302 13.08 22.68 -12.42
N ARG A 303 13.34 23.92 -12.86
CA ARG A 303 12.48 24.62 -13.85
C ARG A 303 12.41 23.90 -15.22
N SER A 304 13.42 23.10 -15.54
CA SER A 304 13.54 22.32 -16.78
C SER A 304 13.72 20.81 -16.54
N GLU A 305 13.59 20.34 -15.29
CA GLU A 305 13.54 18.90 -15.01
C GLU A 305 12.29 18.28 -15.63
N ARG A 306 12.33 16.96 -15.85
CA ARG A 306 11.10 16.20 -16.14
C ARG A 306 10.41 15.86 -14.82
N CYS A 307 9.12 15.59 -14.91
CA CYS A 307 8.37 15.05 -13.80
C CYS A 307 8.92 13.69 -13.37
N ASP A 308 9.46 13.62 -12.16
CA ASP A 308 10.03 12.41 -11.58
C ASP A 308 9.64 12.32 -10.09
N ARG A 309 8.95 11.21 -9.76
CA ARG A 309 8.53 10.90 -8.40
C ARG A 309 9.71 10.65 -7.47
N TYR A 310 10.82 10.10 -7.96
CA TYR A 310 12.04 9.91 -7.17
C TYR A 310 12.70 11.25 -6.85
N ARG A 311 12.85 12.14 -7.84
CA ARG A 311 13.34 13.51 -7.64
C ARG A 311 12.49 14.31 -6.65
N MET A 312 11.17 14.26 -6.79
CA MET A 312 10.24 14.86 -5.84
C MET A 312 10.46 14.33 -4.42
N GLN A 313 10.57 13.01 -4.25
CA GLN A 313 10.80 12.37 -2.96
C GLN A 313 12.17 12.78 -2.36
N GLN A 314 13.23 12.89 -3.16
CA GLN A 314 14.52 13.42 -2.69
C GLN A 314 14.40 14.82 -2.09
N CYS A 315 13.68 15.72 -2.76
CA CYS A 315 13.48 17.09 -2.29
C CYS A 315 12.59 17.13 -1.04
N ARG A 316 11.51 16.34 -1.02
CA ARG A 316 10.66 16.11 0.18
C ARG A 316 11.50 15.67 1.38
N ASP A 317 12.37 14.68 1.20
CA ASP A 317 13.15 14.08 2.29
C ASP A 317 14.33 14.96 2.71
N SER A 318 14.97 15.68 1.79
CA SER A 318 16.02 16.67 2.10
C SER A 318 15.44 17.86 2.89
N LEU A 319 14.29 18.36 2.47
CA LEU A 319 13.56 19.44 3.14
C LEU A 319 13.02 19.01 4.50
N SER A 320 12.35 17.85 4.60
CA SER A 320 11.82 17.31 5.87
C SER A 320 12.94 17.14 6.89
N ARG A 321 14.04 16.46 6.53
CA ARG A 321 15.20 16.32 7.42
C ARG A 321 15.79 17.67 7.84
N THR A 322 15.73 18.70 7.00
CA THR A 322 16.25 20.03 7.36
C THR A 322 15.34 20.76 8.35
N ILE A 323 14.02 20.61 8.23
CA ILE A 323 13.00 21.17 9.14
C ILE A 323 12.98 20.43 10.48
N ASP A 324 13.04 19.10 10.44
CA ASP A 324 12.87 18.24 11.61
C ASP A 324 14.15 18.14 12.47
N ASN A 325 15.34 18.32 11.87
CA ASN A 325 16.58 18.56 12.61
C ASN A 325 16.63 19.99 13.19
N ARG A 326 15.74 20.27 14.16
CA ARG A 326 15.58 21.54 14.89
C ARG A 326 16.79 21.91 15.76
N MET A 327 17.96 22.07 15.17
CA MET A 327 19.11 22.70 15.82
C MET A 327 18.76 24.15 16.14
N ALA A 328 18.69 24.48 17.43
CA ALA A 328 18.25 25.79 17.93
C ALA A 328 19.32 26.89 17.80
N GLY A 329 19.87 27.06 16.60
CA GLY A 329 20.91 28.04 16.28
C GLY A 329 20.85 28.48 14.81
N TYR A 330 21.54 29.58 14.52
CA TYR A 330 21.67 30.12 13.16
C TYR A 330 22.13 29.04 12.18
N GLN A 331 21.42 28.92 11.06
CA GLN A 331 21.81 28.05 9.95
C GLN A 331 22.82 28.78 9.06
N ASP A 332 23.82 28.09 8.52
CA ASP A 332 24.71 28.71 7.55
C ASP A 332 23.96 29.11 6.26
N SER A 333 24.38 30.22 5.68
CA SER A 333 24.03 30.74 4.36
C SER A 333 23.88 29.64 3.29
N GLN A 334 24.84 28.71 3.18
CA GLN A 334 24.80 27.62 2.19
C GLN A 334 23.70 26.60 2.49
N LYS A 335 23.43 26.33 3.77
CA LYS A 335 22.33 25.45 4.19
C LYS A 335 20.98 26.11 3.94
N CYS A 336 20.88 27.42 4.13
CA CYS A 336 19.68 28.20 3.78
C CYS A 336 19.45 28.31 2.26
N ARG A 337 20.53 28.46 1.47
CA ARG A 337 20.50 28.35 0.01
C ARG A 337 19.90 27.01 -0.42
N LYS A 338 20.49 25.90 0.05
CA LYS A 338 19.97 24.55 -0.21
C LYS A 338 18.53 24.36 0.26
N THR A 339 18.15 24.90 1.43
CA THR A 339 16.76 24.79 1.93
C THR A 339 15.76 25.47 0.98
N ARG A 340 16.15 26.61 0.38
CA ARG A 340 15.36 27.30 -0.66
C ARG A 340 15.33 26.49 -1.96
N ASP A 341 16.45 25.91 -2.40
CA ASP A 341 16.50 25.01 -3.57
C ASP A 341 15.59 23.77 -3.39
N ASP A 342 15.71 23.05 -2.26
CA ASP A 342 14.90 21.86 -1.94
C ASP A 342 13.39 22.21 -1.87
N PHE A 343 13.05 23.40 -1.38
CA PHE A 343 11.67 23.93 -1.32
C PHE A 343 11.12 24.30 -2.69
N ASN A 344 11.90 25.00 -3.51
CA ASN A 344 11.53 25.35 -4.90
C ASN A 344 11.38 24.09 -5.76
N CYS A 345 12.25 23.09 -5.57
CA CYS A 345 12.13 21.76 -6.18
C CYS A 345 10.79 21.10 -5.84
N LEU A 346 10.47 20.96 -4.56
CA LEU A 346 9.26 20.30 -4.11
C LEU A 346 8.00 21.01 -4.63
N MET A 347 8.00 22.35 -4.62
CA MET A 347 6.88 23.15 -5.14
C MET A 347 6.71 23.00 -6.65
N TRP A 348 7.80 22.99 -7.41
CA TRP A 348 7.75 22.78 -8.86
C TRP A 348 7.23 21.37 -9.20
N GLN A 349 7.78 20.33 -8.57
CA GLN A 349 7.35 18.94 -8.80
C GLN A 349 5.87 18.76 -8.39
N THR A 350 5.47 19.25 -7.20
CA THR A 350 4.08 19.11 -6.71
C THR A 350 3.06 19.85 -7.57
N SER A 351 3.39 21.05 -8.06
CA SER A 351 2.50 21.82 -8.95
C SER A 351 2.53 21.39 -10.42
N SER A 352 3.48 20.55 -10.84
CA SER A 352 3.64 20.17 -12.27
C SER A 352 3.41 18.68 -12.54
N CYS A 353 3.53 17.81 -11.53
CA CYS A 353 3.74 16.36 -11.72
C CYS A 353 2.89 15.46 -10.82
N VAL A 354 2.06 16.04 -9.97
CA VAL A 354 1.31 15.37 -8.91
C VAL A 354 -0.17 15.72 -9.06
N SER A 355 -1.06 14.72 -9.02
CA SER A 355 -2.51 14.94 -9.12
C SER A 355 -3.05 15.76 -7.94
N ARG A 356 -4.21 16.42 -8.11
CA ARG A 356 -4.80 17.27 -7.06
C ARG A 356 -4.92 16.56 -5.71
N GLU A 357 -5.32 15.28 -5.72
CA GLU A 357 -5.55 14.44 -4.56
C GLU A 357 -4.24 14.03 -3.85
N GLU A 358 -3.13 13.98 -4.59
CA GLU A 358 -1.81 13.72 -4.03
C GLU A 358 -1.14 15.00 -3.49
N ARG A 359 -1.40 16.19 -4.07
CA ARG A 359 -0.87 17.48 -3.60
C ARG A 359 -1.25 17.78 -2.15
N ASP A 360 -2.45 17.40 -1.74
CA ASP A 360 -2.95 17.73 -0.40
C ASP A 360 -2.17 17.04 0.73
N LYS A 361 -1.47 15.94 0.42
CA LYS A 361 -0.55 15.24 1.35
C LYS A 361 0.65 16.09 1.76
N ASP A 362 0.97 17.13 0.98
CA ASP A 362 2.18 17.93 1.13
C ASP A 362 1.92 19.36 1.64
N ASN A 363 0.64 19.73 1.83
CA ASN A 363 0.22 20.99 2.47
C ASN A 363 1.03 21.30 3.75
N ASP A 364 1.22 20.30 4.62
CA ASP A 364 1.88 20.47 5.92
C ASP A 364 3.42 20.46 5.84
N ILE A 365 4.04 19.98 4.75
CA ILE A 365 5.48 20.22 4.54
C ILE A 365 5.70 21.64 3.98
N PHE A 366 4.87 22.14 3.06
CA PHE A 366 4.99 23.52 2.56
C PHE A 366 4.81 24.56 3.67
N ARG A 367 3.79 24.40 4.52
CA ARG A 367 3.56 25.27 5.68
C ARG A 367 4.76 25.27 6.64
N ARG A 368 5.24 24.09 7.05
CA ARG A 368 6.41 23.98 7.95
C ARG A 368 7.71 24.49 7.32
N ALA A 369 7.89 24.31 6.02
CA ALA A 369 9.05 24.80 5.27
C ALA A 369 9.08 26.33 5.19
N ARG A 370 7.95 26.97 4.87
CA ARG A 370 7.82 28.45 4.89
C ARG A 370 8.15 29.00 6.27
N ASP A 371 7.57 28.42 7.32
CA ASP A 371 7.83 28.80 8.72
C ASP A 371 9.30 28.63 9.10
N PHE A 372 9.95 27.55 8.65
CA PHE A 372 11.37 27.31 8.87
C PHE A 372 12.24 28.35 8.14
N ILE A 373 11.99 28.58 6.85
CA ILE A 373 12.75 29.53 6.02
C ILE A 373 12.63 30.95 6.60
N SER A 374 11.42 31.41 6.94
CA SER A 374 11.26 32.78 7.44
C SER A 374 11.82 33.00 8.84
N ARG A 375 11.91 31.96 9.68
CA ARG A 375 12.53 32.05 11.02
C ARG A 375 14.06 31.89 11.01
N ASN A 376 14.62 31.11 10.08
CA ASN A 376 16.03 30.68 10.14
C ASN A 376 16.89 31.16 8.95
N CYS A 377 16.29 31.59 7.84
CA CYS A 377 16.98 31.89 6.59
C CYS A 377 16.74 33.30 6.07
N ASP A 378 15.68 33.98 6.49
CA ASP A 378 15.43 35.39 6.17
C ASP A 378 16.51 36.36 6.70
N THR A 379 17.35 35.93 7.63
CA THR A 379 18.56 36.66 8.06
C THR A 379 19.66 36.67 7.00
N TYR A 380 19.58 35.81 5.98
CA TYR A 380 20.49 35.73 4.84
C TYR A 380 19.82 36.31 3.58
N GLY A 381 19.17 37.46 3.76
CA GLY A 381 18.37 38.15 2.75
C GLY A 381 16.95 37.60 2.62
N ARG A 382 15.98 38.50 2.43
CA ARG A 382 14.57 38.19 2.15
C ARG A 382 14.17 38.52 0.72
N TRP A 383 13.08 37.92 0.23
CA TRP A 383 12.51 38.35 -1.07
C TRP A 383 11.97 39.79 -0.97
N GLN A 384 11.44 40.21 0.18
CA GLN A 384 11.01 41.58 0.47
C GLN A 384 12.16 42.59 0.48
N GLU A 385 13.41 42.14 0.60
CA GLU A 385 14.61 42.97 0.57
C GLU A 385 15.23 43.03 -0.83
N ASN A 386 15.08 41.95 -1.61
CA ASN A 386 15.56 41.80 -2.98
C ASN A 386 14.94 42.83 -3.95
N ASN A 387 15.75 43.40 -4.84
CA ASN A 387 15.31 44.39 -5.82
C ASN A 387 14.54 43.79 -7.01
N CYS A 388 14.82 42.54 -7.40
CA CYS A 388 14.10 41.81 -8.46
C CYS A 388 12.57 41.86 -8.22
N TYR A 389 12.16 41.48 -7.01
CA TYR A 389 10.75 41.37 -6.62
C TYR A 389 10.08 42.70 -6.26
N LYS A 390 10.83 43.82 -6.33
CA LYS A 390 10.31 45.19 -6.12
C LYS A 390 10.01 45.93 -7.42
N THR A 391 10.43 45.39 -8.57
CA THR A 391 10.24 46.03 -9.89
C THR A 391 8.77 46.32 -10.19
N THR A 392 8.52 47.38 -10.95
CA THR A 392 7.17 47.72 -11.44
C THR A 392 6.55 46.60 -12.28
N GLU A 393 7.39 45.83 -12.96
CA GLU A 393 7.07 44.70 -13.81
C GLU A 393 6.58 43.52 -12.96
N MET A 394 7.29 43.20 -11.86
CA MET A 394 6.82 42.21 -10.89
C MET A 394 5.48 42.62 -10.24
N GLN A 395 5.31 43.91 -9.91
CA GLN A 395 4.05 44.44 -9.36
C GLN A 395 2.89 44.36 -10.37
N ARG A 396 3.15 44.50 -11.69
CA ARG A 396 2.14 44.23 -12.73
C ARG A 396 1.76 42.75 -12.78
N CYS A 397 2.70 41.83 -12.56
CA CYS A 397 2.37 40.42 -12.42
C CYS A 397 1.51 40.15 -11.19
N GLU A 398 1.80 40.76 -10.03
CA GLU A 398 0.95 40.64 -8.82
C GLU A 398 -0.52 41.00 -9.08
N ALA A 399 -0.78 42.01 -9.91
CA ALA A 399 -2.13 42.44 -10.26
C ALA A 399 -2.95 41.39 -11.05
N LEU A 400 -2.34 40.29 -11.51
CA LEU A 400 -3.03 39.15 -12.12
C LEU A 400 -3.64 38.19 -11.07
N LEU A 401 -3.23 38.28 -9.80
CA LEU A 401 -3.81 37.50 -8.71
C LEU A 401 -5.20 38.02 -8.33
N SER A 402 -6.22 37.20 -8.60
CA SER A 402 -7.54 37.31 -7.98
C SER A 402 -7.43 37.19 -6.45
N ASN A 403 -8.38 37.80 -5.73
CA ASN A 403 -8.42 37.85 -4.27
C ASN A 403 -8.24 36.47 -3.60
N THR A 404 -7.06 36.23 -3.01
CA THR A 404 -6.57 34.91 -2.59
C THR A 404 -7.33 34.27 -1.41
N ARG A 405 -8.25 35.03 -0.80
CA ARG A 405 -9.02 34.66 0.40
C ARG A 405 -10.01 33.50 0.21
N GLY A 406 -10.18 32.99 -1.01
CA GLY A 406 -11.14 31.92 -1.35
C GLY A 406 -10.52 30.52 -1.54
N GLY A 407 -9.20 30.35 -1.37
CA GLY A 407 -8.51 29.08 -1.61
C GLY A 407 -8.45 28.64 -3.09
N ALA A 408 -7.93 27.44 -3.35
CA ALA A 408 -7.71 26.90 -4.69
C ALA A 408 -9.00 26.45 -5.41
N ASN A 409 -9.84 27.41 -5.80
CA ASN A 409 -10.92 27.21 -6.77
C ASN A 409 -10.40 27.38 -8.21
N TYR A 410 -11.20 27.01 -9.22
CA TYR A 410 -10.78 27.01 -10.64
C TYR A 410 -10.36 28.38 -11.17
N GLU A 411 -11.12 29.43 -10.84
CA GLU A 411 -10.83 30.80 -11.30
C GLU A 411 -9.56 31.34 -10.61
N ALA A 412 -9.44 31.11 -9.30
CA ALA A 412 -8.27 31.47 -8.52
C ALA A 412 -6.99 30.74 -9.00
N CYS A 413 -7.09 29.45 -9.34
CA CYS A 413 -6.00 28.70 -9.96
C CYS A 413 -5.63 29.23 -11.35
N ARG A 414 -6.60 29.65 -12.17
CA ARG A 414 -6.33 30.27 -13.47
C ARG A 414 -5.58 31.59 -13.32
N SER A 415 -6.03 32.48 -12.44
CA SER A 415 -5.32 33.73 -12.10
C SER A 415 -3.91 33.46 -11.55
N PHE A 416 -3.77 32.46 -10.68
CA PHE A 416 -2.48 32.04 -10.15
C PHE A 416 -1.51 31.58 -11.25
N LEU A 417 -1.96 30.76 -12.21
CA LEU A 417 -1.11 30.29 -13.30
C LEU A 417 -0.62 31.46 -14.17
N SER A 418 -1.49 32.41 -14.52
CA SER A 418 -1.08 33.63 -15.26
C SER A 418 -0.12 34.53 -14.47
N PHE A 419 -0.31 34.68 -13.16
CA PHE A 419 0.67 35.34 -12.27
C PHE A 419 2.02 34.63 -12.28
N ARG A 420 2.02 33.29 -12.11
CA ARG A 420 3.23 32.47 -12.04
C ARG A 420 4.04 32.51 -13.34
N GLU A 421 3.36 32.49 -14.49
CA GLU A 421 3.95 32.62 -15.82
C GLU A 421 4.55 34.02 -16.02
N CYS A 422 3.79 35.08 -15.75
CA CYS A 422 4.26 36.47 -15.81
C CYS A 422 5.52 36.70 -14.96
N MET A 423 5.49 36.27 -13.69
CA MET A 423 6.63 36.39 -12.78
C MET A 423 7.83 35.56 -13.24
N THR A 424 7.62 34.38 -13.82
CA THR A 424 8.72 33.54 -14.32
C THR A 424 9.40 34.19 -15.53
N ASP A 425 8.63 34.75 -16.46
CA ASP A 425 9.15 35.52 -17.59
C ASP A 425 9.97 36.74 -17.11
N GLU A 426 9.49 37.47 -16.10
CA GLU A 426 10.23 38.63 -15.57
C GLU A 426 11.47 38.27 -14.74
N ILE A 427 11.47 37.16 -14.00
CA ILE A 427 12.72 36.66 -13.39
C ILE A 427 13.76 36.32 -14.47
N MET A 428 13.35 35.63 -15.55
CA MET A 428 14.26 35.24 -16.63
C MET A 428 14.80 36.43 -17.44
N ARG A 429 14.08 37.56 -17.48
CA ARG A 429 14.48 38.78 -18.21
C ARG A 429 15.31 39.74 -17.36
N SER A 430 14.90 39.93 -16.11
CA SER A 430 15.20 41.14 -15.34
C SER A 430 15.97 40.87 -14.03
N CYS A 431 16.20 39.60 -13.68
CA CYS A 431 16.78 39.19 -12.40
C CYS A 431 17.99 38.25 -12.56
N THR A 432 18.76 38.10 -11.49
CA THR A 432 19.94 37.23 -11.44
C THR A 432 19.56 35.77 -11.12
N ARG A 433 20.48 34.83 -11.39
CA ARG A 433 20.29 33.41 -11.03
C ARG A 433 20.13 33.18 -9.52
N GLU A 434 20.65 34.08 -8.68
CA GLU A 434 20.48 34.00 -7.22
C GLU A 434 19.12 34.53 -6.75
N ASP A 435 18.42 35.31 -7.58
CA ASP A 435 17.08 35.82 -7.26
C ASP A 435 16.00 34.73 -7.41
N ASP A 436 16.24 33.71 -8.25
CA ASP A 436 15.31 32.60 -8.45
C ASP A 436 15.21 31.66 -7.22
N LEU A 437 16.21 31.69 -6.32
CA LEU A 437 16.14 31.05 -5.00
C LEU A 437 14.92 31.52 -4.19
N TYR A 438 14.50 32.78 -4.39
CA TYR A 438 13.39 33.38 -3.68
C TYR A 438 12.02 33.04 -4.30
N GLN A 439 11.97 32.37 -5.46
CA GLN A 439 10.74 32.19 -6.24
C GLN A 439 9.63 31.51 -5.42
N GLY A 440 9.93 30.38 -4.76
CA GLY A 440 8.95 29.67 -3.95
C GLY A 440 8.48 30.48 -2.74
N ALA A 441 9.39 31.17 -2.04
CA ALA A 441 9.02 32.00 -0.89
C ALA A 441 8.10 33.16 -1.30
N TYR A 442 8.40 33.81 -2.43
CA TYR A 442 7.55 34.85 -3.03
C TYR A 442 6.18 34.30 -3.46
N LEU A 443 6.15 33.13 -4.12
CA LEU A 443 4.93 32.44 -4.51
C LEU A 443 4.04 32.13 -3.30
N VAL A 444 4.58 31.59 -2.20
CA VAL A 444 3.80 31.30 -0.98
C VAL A 444 3.29 32.57 -0.33
N ASP A 445 4.10 33.64 -0.24
CA ASP A 445 3.67 34.87 0.43
C ASP A 445 2.59 35.63 -0.34
N LYS A 446 2.61 35.59 -1.68
CA LYS A 446 1.60 36.24 -2.54
C LYS A 446 0.37 35.38 -2.80
N ALA A 447 0.56 34.12 -3.20
CA ALA A 447 -0.52 33.24 -3.65
C ALA A 447 -0.99 32.22 -2.59
N GLN A 448 -0.28 32.10 -1.46
CA GLN A 448 -0.61 31.17 -0.37
C GLN A 448 -0.75 29.74 -0.91
N GLU A 449 -1.76 28.98 -0.47
CA GLU A 449 -1.85 27.54 -0.77
C GLU A 449 -2.05 27.23 -2.26
N MET A 450 -2.51 28.22 -3.04
CA MET A 450 -2.57 28.10 -4.51
C MET A 450 -1.21 27.77 -5.11
N SER A 451 -0.10 28.21 -4.50
CA SER A 451 1.23 28.01 -5.09
C SER A 451 1.69 26.56 -5.17
N TRP A 452 1.06 25.64 -4.43
CA TRP A 452 1.27 24.20 -4.57
C TRP A 452 -0.01 23.41 -4.89
N GLN A 453 -1.21 23.90 -4.55
CA GLN A 453 -2.49 23.24 -4.89
C GLN A 453 -2.87 23.42 -6.38
N CYS A 454 -2.63 24.60 -6.96
CA CYS A 454 -3.01 24.94 -8.33
C CYS A 454 -1.94 24.52 -9.34
N GLY A 455 -2.01 23.26 -9.78
CA GLY A 455 -1.09 22.71 -10.77
C GLY A 455 -1.48 22.96 -12.23
N THR A 456 -0.54 22.65 -13.12
CA THR A 456 -0.64 22.83 -14.59
C THR A 456 -1.77 22.04 -15.25
N GLU A 457 -2.22 20.94 -14.65
CA GLU A 457 -3.22 20.00 -15.18
C GLU A 457 -4.57 20.61 -15.57
N GLN A 458 -4.95 21.76 -15.00
CA GLN A 458 -6.19 22.46 -15.41
C GLN A 458 -6.10 23.01 -16.84
N GLY A 459 -4.89 23.10 -17.41
CA GLY A 459 -4.65 23.29 -18.84
C GLY A 459 -4.83 22.01 -19.63
N GLY A 460 -6.08 21.55 -19.79
CA GLY A 460 -6.45 20.46 -20.73
C GLY A 460 -6.24 20.79 -22.22
N ILE A 461 -5.48 21.84 -22.52
CA ILE A 461 -5.08 22.30 -23.85
C ILE A 461 -3.55 22.30 -23.84
N SER A 462 -2.95 21.44 -24.67
CA SER A 462 -1.51 21.14 -24.65
C SER A 462 -0.63 22.39 -24.78
N ASN A 463 0.12 22.69 -23.72
CA ASN A 463 1.20 23.69 -23.75
C ASN A 463 2.46 23.05 -24.38
N GLY A 464 2.36 22.72 -25.68
CA GLY A 464 3.35 21.99 -26.47
C GLY A 464 4.63 22.77 -26.78
N ARG A 465 5.33 23.26 -25.74
CA ARG A 465 6.53 24.11 -25.86
C ARG A 465 7.85 23.39 -25.54
N ASN A 466 7.80 22.20 -24.94
CA ASN A 466 8.97 21.40 -24.58
C ASN A 466 9.20 20.17 -25.50
N GLN A 467 8.50 20.10 -26.65
CA GLN A 467 8.80 19.11 -27.69
C GLN A 467 9.87 19.67 -28.63
N TYR A 468 11.05 19.04 -28.63
CA TYR A 468 12.23 19.53 -29.36
C TYR A 468 12.03 19.55 -30.88
N THR A 469 12.58 20.59 -31.51
CA THR A 469 12.42 20.89 -32.94
C THR A 469 13.18 19.93 -33.85
N TYR A 470 12.55 18.83 -34.24
CA TYR A 470 12.92 18.05 -35.44
C TYR A 470 11.66 17.71 -36.27
N ASP A 471 11.87 17.42 -37.56
CA ASP A 471 10.87 16.98 -38.54
C ASP A 471 9.67 17.92 -38.83
N ARG A 472 9.93 19.23 -38.87
CA ARG A 472 9.07 20.18 -39.59
C ARG A 472 9.26 20.05 -41.12
N ASN A 473 8.86 18.93 -41.73
CA ASN A 473 8.75 18.81 -43.20
C ASN A 473 8.00 17.56 -43.72
N ASN A 474 6.79 17.24 -43.22
CA ASN A 474 5.83 16.48 -44.03
C ASN A 474 4.36 16.64 -43.62
N ARG A 475 3.48 16.30 -44.56
CA ARG A 475 2.02 16.11 -44.43
C ARG A 475 1.17 17.29 -43.91
N GLN A 476 0.68 18.07 -44.88
CA GLN A 476 -0.75 18.33 -44.95
C GLN A 476 -1.49 17.00 -45.26
N ASP A 477 -2.83 16.98 -45.14
CA ASP A 477 -3.72 15.83 -45.35
C ASP A 477 -3.75 14.76 -44.24
N GLU A 478 -4.21 15.15 -43.04
CA GLU A 478 -4.99 14.27 -42.15
C GLU A 478 -5.79 15.13 -41.14
N GLN A 479 -7.05 15.46 -41.46
CA GLN A 479 -7.87 16.39 -40.68
C GLN A 479 -9.13 15.72 -40.10
N TYR A 480 -9.35 15.88 -38.79
CA TYR A 480 -10.45 15.33 -37.98
C TYR A 480 -10.51 13.79 -37.84
N GLY A 481 -10.01 13.27 -36.72
CA GLY A 481 -10.24 11.87 -36.32
C GLY A 481 -9.52 11.39 -35.06
N ARG A 482 -8.33 11.93 -34.76
CA ARG A 482 -7.45 11.42 -33.69
C ARG A 482 -7.86 11.90 -32.28
N GLN A 483 -8.80 11.20 -31.64
CA GLN A 483 -9.11 11.36 -30.22
C GLN A 483 -7.98 10.82 -29.33
N GLY A 484 -7.46 11.66 -28.43
CA GLY A 484 -6.90 11.27 -27.13
C GLY A 484 -5.91 10.10 -27.10
N GLU A 485 -4.74 10.25 -27.73
CA GLU A 485 -3.61 9.35 -27.46
C GLU A 485 -2.96 9.73 -26.12
N TYR A 486 -3.50 9.15 -25.03
CA TYR A 486 -3.02 9.38 -23.67
C TYR A 486 -1.54 8.99 -23.52
N SER A 487 -0.77 9.80 -22.79
CA SER A 487 0.55 9.37 -22.30
C SER A 487 0.38 8.10 -21.44
N PRO A 488 1.21 7.06 -21.64
CA PRO A 488 1.13 5.85 -20.83
C PRO A 488 1.26 6.15 -19.34
N VAL A 489 0.47 5.47 -18.51
CA VAL A 489 0.74 5.42 -17.06
C VAL A 489 2.14 4.86 -16.86
N HIS A 490 2.95 5.47 -15.99
CA HIS A 490 4.28 4.95 -15.67
C HIS A 490 4.16 3.58 -15.01
N LEU A 491 4.35 2.55 -15.81
CA LEU A 491 4.48 1.17 -15.38
C LEU A 491 5.86 0.97 -14.74
N GLU A 492 5.93 0.10 -13.74
CA GLU A 492 7.18 -0.38 -13.15
C GLU A 492 7.94 -1.25 -14.18
N ASP A 493 9.26 -1.41 -14.06
CA ASP A 493 10.09 -2.00 -15.13
C ASP A 493 9.65 -3.40 -15.58
N GLU A 494 9.12 -4.23 -14.67
CA GLU A 494 8.56 -5.55 -14.99
C GLU A 494 7.25 -5.47 -15.78
N ASP A 495 6.34 -4.57 -15.41
CA ASP A 495 5.09 -4.30 -16.15
C ASP A 495 5.40 -3.72 -17.54
N ALA A 496 6.39 -2.82 -17.65
CA ALA A 496 6.86 -2.25 -18.91
C ALA A 496 7.50 -3.31 -19.83
N MET A 497 8.34 -4.19 -19.28
CA MET A 497 8.89 -5.34 -20.00
C MET A 497 7.79 -6.33 -20.43
N CYS A 498 6.74 -6.53 -19.64
CA CYS A 498 5.61 -7.34 -20.09
C CYS A 498 4.84 -6.67 -21.23
N LEU A 499 4.50 -5.38 -21.12
CA LEU A 499 3.81 -4.64 -22.17
C LEU A 499 4.57 -4.72 -23.50
N SER A 500 5.90 -4.56 -23.48
CA SER A 500 6.75 -4.73 -24.66
C SER A 500 6.63 -6.13 -25.30
N ARG A 501 6.50 -7.20 -24.51
CA ARG A 501 6.29 -8.58 -25.02
C ARG A 501 4.87 -8.83 -25.52
N ALA A 502 3.87 -8.21 -24.88
CA ALA A 502 2.47 -8.36 -25.24
C ALA A 502 2.03 -7.44 -26.41
N GLN A 503 2.86 -6.47 -26.80
CA GLN A 503 2.47 -5.33 -27.64
C GLN A 503 1.75 -5.72 -28.93
N SER A 504 2.26 -6.71 -29.68
CA SER A 504 1.64 -7.16 -30.94
C SER A 504 0.22 -7.71 -30.75
N TYR A 505 -0.06 -8.33 -29.60
CA TYR A 505 -1.41 -8.79 -29.25
C TYR A 505 -2.29 -7.65 -28.75
N THR A 506 -1.74 -6.68 -27.99
CA THR A 506 -2.53 -5.52 -27.55
C THR A 506 -2.91 -4.62 -28.72
N ASP A 507 -2.04 -4.48 -29.71
CA ASP A 507 -2.31 -3.76 -30.97
C ASP A 507 -3.35 -4.50 -31.84
N GLN A 508 -3.32 -5.85 -31.85
CA GLN A 508 -4.40 -6.65 -32.47
C GLN A 508 -5.74 -6.45 -31.74
N CYS A 509 -5.78 -6.61 -30.41
CA CYS A 509 -6.99 -6.37 -29.61
C CYS A 509 -7.59 -4.98 -29.88
N LYS A 510 -6.73 -3.96 -30.02
CA LYS A 510 -7.15 -2.58 -30.34
C LYS A 510 -7.70 -2.47 -31.76
N THR A 511 -7.08 -3.14 -32.73
CA THR A 511 -7.55 -3.18 -34.12
C THR A 511 -8.94 -3.82 -34.23
N ASP A 512 -9.16 -4.97 -33.58
CA ASP A 512 -10.44 -5.67 -33.54
C ASP A 512 -11.55 -4.81 -32.87
N MET A 513 -11.19 -4.07 -31.82
CA MET A 513 -12.08 -3.10 -31.15
C MET A 513 -12.41 -1.92 -32.07
N ASP A 514 -11.41 -1.30 -32.72
CA ASP A 514 -11.61 -0.16 -33.61
C ASP A 514 -12.34 -0.55 -34.91
N GLU A 515 -12.27 -1.82 -35.34
CA GLU A 515 -13.12 -2.34 -36.42
C GLU A 515 -14.60 -2.42 -35.98
N LYS A 516 -14.91 -3.07 -34.86
CA LYS A 516 -16.27 -3.11 -34.30
C LYS A 516 -16.81 -1.72 -33.99
N ARG A 517 -15.95 -0.77 -33.59
CA ARG A 517 -16.30 0.63 -33.37
C ARG A 517 -16.75 1.35 -34.66
N ARG A 518 -16.36 0.86 -35.85
CA ARG A 518 -16.84 1.42 -37.14
C ARG A 518 -18.29 1.05 -37.43
N GLU A 519 -18.77 -0.11 -36.98
CA GLU A 519 -20.18 -0.52 -37.15
C GLU A 519 -21.15 0.49 -36.52
N ILE A 520 -20.74 1.18 -35.45
CA ILE A 520 -21.50 2.22 -34.76
C ILE A 520 -21.88 3.39 -35.71
N TYR A 521 -21.08 3.68 -36.74
CA TYR A 521 -21.39 4.73 -37.73
C TYR A 521 -22.39 4.28 -38.81
N ILE A 522 -22.59 2.97 -38.98
CA ILE A 522 -23.51 2.39 -39.97
C ILE A 522 -24.88 2.10 -39.32
N GLU A 523 -24.87 1.73 -38.04
CA GLU A 523 -26.09 1.45 -37.28
C GLU A 523 -26.91 2.72 -36.98
N ASN A 524 -28.22 2.64 -37.19
CA ASN A 524 -29.17 3.73 -36.97
C ASN A 524 -29.98 3.56 -35.68
N ASP A 525 -30.12 2.35 -35.15
CA ASP A 525 -30.71 2.12 -33.83
C ASP A 525 -29.77 2.65 -32.71
N PHE A 526 -30.34 3.35 -31.73
CA PHE A 526 -29.61 3.87 -30.57
C PHE A 526 -29.27 2.77 -29.56
N GLU A 527 -30.17 1.81 -29.34
CA GLU A 527 -29.93 0.70 -28.41
C GLU A 527 -28.86 -0.25 -28.98
N ARG A 528 -28.95 -0.56 -30.28
CA ARG A 528 -27.94 -1.38 -30.95
C ARG A 528 -26.57 -0.69 -31.06
N ARG A 529 -26.50 0.62 -31.35
CA ARG A 529 -25.25 1.40 -31.26
C ARG A 529 -24.63 1.36 -29.86
N THR A 530 -25.45 1.59 -28.84
CA THR A 530 -25.04 1.49 -27.43
C THR A 530 -24.46 0.10 -27.14
N LYS A 531 -25.15 -0.96 -27.57
CA LYS A 531 -24.69 -2.34 -27.37
C LYS A 531 -23.34 -2.61 -28.06
N ILE A 532 -23.16 -2.20 -29.32
CA ILE A 532 -21.88 -2.35 -30.03
C ILE A 532 -20.75 -1.61 -29.28
N GLN A 533 -21.00 -0.40 -28.80
CA GLN A 533 -20.02 0.37 -28.03
C GLN A 533 -19.65 -0.30 -26.70
N CYS A 534 -20.64 -0.78 -25.94
CA CYS A 534 -20.39 -1.42 -24.65
C CYS A 534 -19.68 -2.77 -24.81
N CYS A 535 -20.06 -3.55 -25.83
CA CYS A 535 -19.51 -4.88 -26.06
C CYS A 535 -18.09 -4.83 -26.61
N SER A 536 -17.79 -3.99 -27.61
CA SER A 536 -16.43 -3.86 -28.15
C SER A 536 -15.40 -3.49 -27.08
N VAL A 537 -15.74 -2.61 -26.14
CA VAL A 537 -14.86 -2.24 -25.01
C VAL A 537 -14.68 -3.38 -23.99
N ARG A 538 -15.69 -4.24 -23.78
CA ARG A 538 -15.57 -5.43 -22.91
C ARG A 538 -14.77 -6.55 -23.58
N GLU A 539 -14.97 -6.78 -24.86
CA GLU A 539 -14.19 -7.71 -25.66
C GLU A 539 -12.71 -7.28 -25.72
N TYR A 540 -12.44 -5.99 -25.93
CA TYR A 540 -11.10 -5.41 -25.84
C TYR A 540 -10.45 -5.70 -24.48
N ARG A 541 -11.14 -5.39 -23.36
CA ARG A 541 -10.65 -5.68 -22.00
C ARG A 541 -10.32 -7.17 -21.82
N ASN A 542 -11.19 -8.07 -22.30
CA ASN A 542 -11.00 -9.50 -22.16
C ASN A 542 -9.84 -10.02 -23.04
N CYS A 543 -9.68 -9.48 -24.25
CA CYS A 543 -8.55 -9.75 -25.14
C CYS A 543 -7.22 -9.28 -24.52
N LEU A 544 -7.19 -8.09 -23.90
CA LEU A 544 -6.02 -7.58 -23.17
C LEU A 544 -5.69 -8.46 -21.95
N TYR A 545 -6.68 -8.99 -21.22
CA TYR A 545 -6.43 -9.96 -20.13
C TYR A 545 -5.85 -11.27 -20.66
N GLU A 546 -6.33 -11.80 -21.80
CA GLU A 546 -5.74 -13.01 -22.37
C GLU A 546 -4.31 -12.77 -22.90
N ALA A 547 -4.08 -11.68 -23.62
CA ALA A 547 -2.76 -11.28 -24.08
C ALA A 547 -1.77 -11.14 -22.91
N THR A 548 -2.12 -10.38 -21.87
CA THR A 548 -1.23 -10.19 -20.72
C THR A 548 -1.10 -11.45 -19.85
N ARG A 549 -2.10 -12.33 -19.78
CA ARG A 549 -1.96 -13.65 -19.12
C ARG A 549 -1.00 -14.60 -19.85
N ARG A 550 -0.83 -14.46 -21.17
CA ARG A 550 0.12 -15.25 -21.97
C ARG A 550 1.57 -14.77 -21.83
N TYR A 551 1.80 -13.48 -21.54
CA TYR A 551 3.14 -12.85 -21.59
C TYR A 551 3.63 -12.26 -20.26
N CYS A 552 2.75 -11.97 -19.30
CA CYS A 552 3.09 -11.59 -17.92
C CYS A 552 2.95 -12.82 -17.01
N GLN A 553 3.88 -13.03 -16.09
CA GLN A 553 3.82 -14.16 -15.14
C GLN A 553 2.93 -13.90 -13.90
N GLY A 554 2.06 -12.88 -13.94
CA GLY A 554 1.21 -12.47 -12.82
C GLY A 554 -0.25 -12.25 -13.24
N GLU A 555 -1.19 -12.76 -12.43
CA GLU A 555 -2.63 -12.71 -12.73
C GLU A 555 -3.30 -11.33 -12.55
N ARG A 556 -2.53 -10.28 -12.19
CA ARG A 556 -3.05 -8.93 -11.91
C ARG A 556 -2.35 -7.88 -12.75
N SER A 557 -2.78 -7.81 -14.00
CA SER A 557 -2.19 -6.96 -15.02
C SER A 557 -2.54 -5.48 -14.83
N ARG A 558 -1.68 -4.74 -14.11
CA ARG A 558 -1.66 -3.26 -14.11
C ARG A 558 -1.52 -2.71 -15.53
N VAL A 559 -0.88 -3.47 -16.42
CA VAL A 559 -0.79 -3.19 -17.86
C VAL A 559 -2.19 -3.09 -18.51
N VAL A 560 -3.12 -4.02 -18.22
CA VAL A 560 -4.51 -3.92 -18.70
C VAL A 560 -5.18 -2.67 -18.15
N ASP A 561 -5.01 -2.36 -16.87
CA ASP A 561 -5.60 -1.18 -16.25
C ASP A 561 -5.08 0.15 -16.84
N SER A 562 -3.80 0.20 -17.23
CA SER A 562 -3.19 1.31 -17.97
C SER A 562 -3.79 1.45 -19.38
N LEU A 563 -3.84 0.36 -20.15
CA LEU A 563 -4.40 0.35 -21.52
C LEU A 563 -5.92 0.62 -21.55
N MET A 564 -6.62 0.26 -20.47
CA MET A 564 -8.06 0.51 -20.31
C MET A 564 -8.38 1.90 -19.75
N ALA A 565 -7.39 2.69 -19.29
CA ALA A 565 -7.62 3.94 -18.56
C ALA A 565 -8.54 4.91 -19.31
N GLY A 566 -8.31 5.11 -20.62
CA GLY A 566 -9.17 5.95 -21.47
C GLY A 566 -10.58 5.40 -21.69
N TYR A 567 -10.79 4.09 -21.61
CA TYR A 567 -12.06 3.41 -21.94
C TYR A 567 -12.93 3.05 -20.73
N ARG A 568 -12.39 3.11 -19.50
CA ARG A 568 -13.13 2.83 -18.25
C ARG A 568 -14.46 3.60 -18.17
N HIS A 569 -14.48 4.85 -18.60
CA HIS A 569 -15.68 5.70 -18.56
C HIS A 569 -16.85 5.18 -19.41
N HIS A 570 -16.58 4.41 -20.48
CA HIS A 570 -17.64 3.72 -21.22
C HIS A 570 -18.21 2.57 -20.38
N LEU A 571 -17.37 1.74 -19.78
CA LEU A 571 -17.80 0.60 -18.95
C LEU A 571 -18.62 1.02 -17.72
N THR A 572 -18.34 2.18 -17.15
CA THR A 572 -19.07 2.74 -16.00
C THR A 572 -20.27 3.61 -16.37
N SER A 573 -20.61 3.75 -17.65
CA SER A 573 -21.80 4.50 -18.07
C SER A 573 -23.08 3.71 -17.80
N ASP A 574 -24.15 4.38 -17.35
CA ASP A 574 -25.44 3.75 -16.98
C ASP A 574 -26.05 2.89 -18.10
N SER A 575 -25.76 3.23 -19.36
CA SER A 575 -26.12 2.47 -20.54
C SER A 575 -25.35 1.16 -20.67
N CYS A 576 -24.03 1.17 -20.41
CA CYS A 576 -23.22 -0.05 -20.45
C CYS A 576 -23.30 -0.91 -19.18
N VAL A 577 -23.72 -0.37 -18.03
CA VAL A 577 -23.92 -1.15 -16.79
C VAL A 577 -25.06 -2.16 -16.93
N ARG A 578 -26.09 -1.86 -17.73
CA ARG A 578 -27.27 -2.72 -17.94
C ARG A 578 -27.05 -3.90 -18.89
N ILE A 579 -25.99 -3.84 -19.69
CA ILE A 579 -25.66 -4.88 -20.68
C ILE A 579 -24.77 -5.93 -20.00
N TYR A 580 -25.05 -7.21 -20.20
CA TYR A 580 -24.32 -8.30 -19.55
C TYR A 580 -23.30 -8.98 -20.47
N ASP A 581 -22.28 -9.62 -19.91
CA ASP A 581 -21.20 -10.24 -20.69
C ASP A 581 -21.72 -11.35 -21.65
N TYR A 582 -22.79 -12.06 -21.27
CA TYR A 582 -23.45 -13.05 -22.14
C TYR A 582 -24.13 -12.40 -23.37
N GLU A 583 -24.51 -11.12 -23.30
CA GLU A 583 -25.16 -10.38 -24.39
C GLU A 583 -24.16 -9.88 -25.41
N CYS A 584 -22.92 -9.66 -24.97
CA CYS A 584 -21.76 -9.35 -25.79
C CYS A 584 -21.08 -10.61 -26.36
N SER A 585 -21.18 -11.75 -25.68
CA SER A 585 -20.72 -13.06 -26.16
C SER A 585 -21.53 -13.61 -27.36
N ALA A 586 -22.41 -12.81 -27.94
CA ALA A 586 -23.30 -13.15 -29.04
C ALA A 586 -22.59 -13.08 -30.40
N GLY A 587 -21.52 -13.87 -30.56
CA GLY A 587 -21.23 -14.44 -31.89
C GLY A 587 -22.49 -15.17 -32.40
N PRO A 588 -22.71 -15.26 -33.73
CA PRO A 588 -24.01 -15.63 -34.28
C PRO A 588 -24.46 -17.00 -33.78
N GLN A 589 -25.41 -17.00 -32.84
CA GLN A 589 -26.05 -18.22 -32.34
C GLN A 589 -27.04 -18.73 -33.39
N GLY A 590 -26.50 -19.31 -34.46
CA GLY A 590 -27.24 -20.25 -35.30
C GLY A 590 -27.84 -21.36 -34.42
N PRO A 591 -28.95 -21.99 -34.83
CA PRO A 591 -29.81 -22.80 -33.95
C PRO A 591 -29.25 -24.17 -33.53
N VAL A 592 -27.93 -24.29 -33.37
CA VAL A 592 -27.18 -25.51 -32.98
C VAL A 592 -27.65 -26.07 -31.63
N SER A 593 -28.02 -25.21 -30.68
CA SER A 593 -28.59 -25.65 -29.40
C SER A 593 -29.98 -26.29 -29.57
N ILE A 594 -30.79 -25.76 -30.50
CA ILE A 594 -32.12 -26.30 -30.80
C ILE A 594 -31.99 -27.63 -31.55
N THR A 595 -31.08 -27.75 -32.53
CA THR A 595 -30.87 -29.02 -33.25
C THR A 595 -30.32 -30.12 -32.33
N LEU A 596 -29.47 -29.80 -31.35
CA LEU A 596 -29.04 -30.75 -30.32
C LEU A 596 -30.20 -31.20 -29.41
N LEU A 597 -31.05 -30.27 -28.95
CA LEU A 597 -32.23 -30.63 -28.16
C LEU A 597 -33.22 -31.50 -28.96
N VAL A 598 -33.48 -31.17 -30.22
CA VAL A 598 -34.33 -31.97 -31.12
C VAL A 598 -33.73 -33.35 -31.39
N ALA A 599 -32.41 -33.44 -31.59
CA ALA A 599 -31.72 -34.73 -31.75
C ALA A 599 -31.80 -35.60 -30.48
N CYS A 600 -31.58 -35.02 -29.30
CA CYS A 600 -31.74 -35.72 -28.02
C CYS A 600 -33.19 -36.20 -27.81
N LEU A 601 -34.19 -35.37 -28.13
CA LEU A 601 -35.60 -35.76 -28.05
C LEU A 601 -35.97 -36.87 -29.06
N ALA A 602 -35.39 -36.86 -30.26
CA ALA A 602 -35.56 -37.92 -31.25
C ALA A 602 -34.91 -39.25 -30.81
N VAL A 603 -33.70 -39.21 -30.23
CA VAL A 603 -33.04 -40.39 -29.67
C VAL A 603 -33.83 -40.95 -28.48
N LEU A 604 -34.33 -40.08 -27.58
CA LEU A 604 -35.16 -40.50 -26.45
C LEU A 604 -36.49 -41.12 -26.91
N SER A 605 -37.16 -40.55 -27.91
CA SER A 605 -38.41 -41.14 -28.44
C SER A 605 -38.18 -42.48 -29.14
N ALA A 606 -37.06 -42.66 -29.84
CA ALA A 606 -36.65 -43.94 -30.41
C ALA A 606 -36.35 -44.99 -29.32
N LEU A 607 -35.62 -44.62 -28.27
CA LEU A 607 -35.30 -45.51 -27.14
C LEU A 607 -36.54 -45.91 -26.33
N VAL A 608 -37.55 -45.04 -26.20
CA VAL A 608 -38.85 -45.38 -25.59
C VAL A 608 -39.66 -46.30 -26.51
N SER A 609 -39.59 -46.09 -27.82
CA SER A 609 -40.31 -46.92 -28.82
C SER A 609 -39.72 -48.33 -28.95
N LEU A 610 -38.41 -48.50 -28.74
CA LEU A 610 -37.71 -49.80 -28.67
C LEU A 610 -37.92 -50.56 -27.34
N ARG A 611 -38.72 -50.00 -26.41
CA ARG A 611 -38.97 -50.56 -25.08
C ARG A 611 -40.43 -50.97 -24.86
N ARG A 612 -41.21 -51.02 -25.95
CA ARG A 612 -42.58 -51.54 -26.05
C ARG A 612 -42.63 -52.62 -27.12
#